data_AF-A0A5J6PCN5-F1
#
_entry.id   AF-A0A5J6PCN5-F1
#
_cell.length_a   1.000
_cell.length_b   1.000
_cell.length_c   1.000
_cell.angle_alpha   90.00
_cell.angle_beta   90.00
_cell.angle_gamma   90.00
#
_symmetry.space_group_name_H-M   'P 1'
#
loop_
_entity.id
_entity.type
_entity.pdbx_description
1 polymer ?
#
loop_
_entity_poly.entity_id
_entity_poly.type
_entity_poly.pdbx_seq_one_letter_code
_entity_poly.pdbx_strand_id
1 'polypeptide(L)'
;MYRVNHLVPEQMFSTETEKAQGISAVKALAIASQQGQKIWTITQSNLDLALSRINLGADAENDIRNAVYAGKIATAHEARINFNGWVGEGYTLIDPNTGAGGYMISGGGNGAIFVMLGLAGLLMVGIGLLAFGFVGIALAAPLIFAAIAISLANLFRGLSLLSDSLGFSELTEAKLCNLATYSYTAGLFALLGRIPILGRLLNNMWAAFVAGAGATVFLTPVCT
;
A
#
# COMPACT_ATOMS: atom_id res chain seq x y z
N MET A 1 -14.04 -28.60 -22.22
CA MET A 1 -13.26 -28.14 -21.05
C MET A 1 -12.76 -26.73 -21.37
N TYR A 2 -13.52 -25.68 -21.02
CA TYR A 2 -13.20 -24.30 -21.39
C TYR A 2 -12.82 -23.54 -20.11
N ARG A 3 -11.53 -23.19 -19.99
CA ARG A 3 -10.97 -22.34 -18.93
C ARG A 3 -10.84 -20.94 -19.50
N VAL A 4 -11.82 -20.08 -19.29
CA VAL A 4 -11.70 -18.63 -19.55
C VAL A 4 -12.53 -17.94 -18.49
N ASN A 5 -11.92 -17.05 -17.69
CA ASN A 5 -12.60 -15.99 -16.93
C ASN A 5 -11.63 -15.02 -16.22
N HIS A 6 -10.36 -15.41 -15.98
CA HIS A 6 -9.35 -14.47 -15.44
C HIS A 6 -8.55 -13.73 -16.52
N LEU A 7 -8.65 -14.15 -17.79
CA LEU A 7 -7.88 -13.56 -18.89
C LEU A 7 -8.50 -12.27 -19.46
N VAL A 8 -9.78 -12.00 -19.17
CA VAL A 8 -10.52 -10.89 -19.79
C VAL A 8 -9.97 -9.51 -19.39
N PRO A 9 -9.65 -9.23 -18.11
CA PRO A 9 -9.02 -7.96 -17.75
C PRO A 9 -7.60 -7.84 -18.31
N GLU A 10 -6.81 -8.91 -18.25
CA GLU A 10 -5.42 -8.92 -18.74
C GLU A 10 -5.36 -8.61 -20.25
N GLN A 11 -6.31 -9.12 -21.05
CA GLN A 11 -6.37 -8.88 -22.48
C GLN A 11 -6.88 -7.48 -22.86
N MET A 12 -7.64 -6.81 -22.00
CA MET A 12 -8.10 -5.43 -22.24
C MET A 12 -7.06 -4.36 -21.89
N PHE A 13 -6.15 -4.66 -20.95
CA PHE A 13 -5.14 -3.70 -20.47
C PHE A 13 -3.71 -4.03 -20.91
N SER A 14 -3.46 -5.14 -21.61
CA SER A 14 -2.12 -5.45 -22.15
C SER A 14 -1.91 -4.77 -23.50
N THR A 15 -0.75 -4.11 -23.66
CA THR A 15 -0.22 -3.72 -24.98
C THR A 15 0.80 -4.77 -25.44
N GLU A 16 1.24 -4.74 -26.71
CA GLU A 16 2.25 -5.69 -27.23
C GLU A 16 3.58 -5.66 -26.43
N THR A 17 3.83 -4.57 -25.70
CA THR A 17 5.07 -4.31 -24.97
C THR A 17 4.93 -4.36 -23.44
N GLU A 18 3.72 -4.23 -22.88
CA GLU A 18 3.46 -4.31 -21.43
C GLU A 18 2.25 -5.19 -21.14
N LYS A 19 2.49 -6.32 -20.45
CA LYS A 19 1.43 -7.22 -19.99
C LYS A 19 0.87 -6.73 -18.66
N ALA A 20 -0.29 -6.08 -18.69
CA ALA A 20 -1.03 -5.76 -17.48
C ALA A 20 -1.50 -7.06 -16.81
N GLN A 21 -0.87 -7.43 -15.69
CA GLN A 21 -1.26 -8.60 -14.91
C GLN A 21 -2.29 -8.21 -13.85
N GLY A 22 -3.55 -8.04 -14.26
CA GLY A 22 -4.64 -7.85 -13.32
C GLY A 22 -4.74 -9.02 -12.33
N ILE A 23 -4.88 -8.72 -11.04
CA ILE A 23 -5.18 -9.72 -10.02
C ILE A 23 -6.70 -9.78 -9.84
N SER A 24 -7.27 -10.97 -10.00
CA SER A 24 -8.67 -11.25 -9.72
C SER A 24 -8.79 -12.22 -8.54
N ALA A 25 -9.96 -12.30 -7.91
CA ALA A 25 -10.21 -13.23 -6.80
C ALA A 25 -9.85 -14.68 -7.18
N VAL A 26 -10.22 -15.09 -8.39
CA VAL A 26 -9.94 -16.43 -8.92
C VAL A 26 -8.44 -16.64 -9.16
N LYS A 27 -7.74 -15.63 -9.68
CA LYS A 27 -6.28 -15.69 -9.86
C LYS A 27 -5.56 -15.75 -8.51
N ALA A 28 -6.01 -14.98 -7.52
CA ALA A 28 -5.44 -15.01 -6.18
C ALA A 28 -5.64 -16.38 -5.50
N LEU A 29 -6.83 -16.98 -5.62
CA LEU A 29 -7.08 -18.36 -5.15
C LEU A 29 -6.20 -19.38 -5.88
N ALA A 30 -6.00 -19.22 -7.19
CA ALA A 30 -5.13 -20.10 -7.97
C ALA A 30 -3.65 -19.98 -7.55
N ILE A 31 -3.16 -18.76 -7.32
CA ILE A 31 -1.80 -18.51 -6.83
C ILE A 31 -1.64 -19.11 -5.42
N ALA A 32 -2.59 -18.88 -4.51
CA ALA A 32 -2.55 -19.44 -3.17
C ALA A 32 -2.51 -20.98 -3.18
N SER A 33 -3.31 -21.60 -4.05
CA SER A 33 -3.29 -23.06 -4.25
C SER A 33 -1.94 -23.54 -4.81
N GLN A 34 -1.32 -22.81 -5.75
CA GLN A 34 0.02 -23.13 -6.27
C GLN A 34 1.11 -22.98 -5.20
N GLN A 35 0.95 -22.04 -4.27
CA GLN A 35 1.82 -21.86 -3.10
C GLN A 35 1.59 -22.92 -2.01
N GLY A 36 0.69 -23.89 -2.23
CA GLY A 36 0.40 -24.96 -1.28
C GLY A 36 -0.49 -24.54 -0.12
N GLN A 37 -1.10 -23.34 -0.18
CA GLN A 37 -2.05 -22.92 0.84
C GLN A 37 -3.35 -23.72 0.75
N LYS A 38 -3.98 -23.93 1.90
CA LYS A 38 -5.31 -24.54 1.94
C LYS A 38 -6.36 -23.54 1.45
N ILE A 39 -7.19 -24.00 0.52
CA ILE A 39 -8.41 -23.28 0.13
C ILE A 39 -9.57 -23.77 1.00
N TRP A 40 -10.17 -22.87 1.76
CA TRP A 40 -11.27 -23.13 2.65
C TRP A 40 -12.60 -22.86 1.97
N THR A 41 -13.53 -23.81 2.09
CA THR A 41 -14.96 -23.56 1.87
C THR A 41 -15.59 -23.34 3.24
N ILE A 42 -16.10 -22.13 3.45
CA ILE A 42 -16.56 -21.63 4.72
C ILE A 42 -18.08 -21.50 4.66
N THR A 43 -18.72 -22.17 5.60
CA THR A 43 -20.16 -22.16 5.82
C THR A 43 -20.43 -21.84 7.29
N GLN A 44 -21.69 -21.66 7.64
CA GLN A 44 -22.06 -21.30 9.00
C GLN A 44 -21.65 -22.38 10.04
N SER A 45 -21.50 -23.63 9.62
CA SER A 45 -21.09 -24.73 10.50
C SER A 45 -19.59 -24.75 10.85
N ASN A 46 -18.74 -24.13 10.03
CA ASN A 46 -17.29 -24.16 10.22
C ASN A 46 -16.65 -22.76 10.29
N LEU A 47 -17.46 -21.70 10.35
CA LEU A 47 -17.01 -20.31 10.29
C LEU A 47 -15.93 -20.01 11.34
N ASP A 48 -16.17 -20.33 12.60
CA ASP A 48 -15.23 -20.05 13.68
C ASP A 48 -13.91 -20.81 13.52
N LEU A 49 -13.99 -22.08 13.10
CA LEU A 49 -12.80 -22.88 12.82
C LEU A 49 -12.01 -22.31 11.64
N ALA A 50 -12.69 -21.93 10.56
CA ALA A 50 -12.05 -21.36 9.38
C ALA A 50 -11.37 -20.04 9.72
N LEU A 51 -12.07 -19.11 10.37
CA LEU A 51 -11.51 -17.81 10.77
C LEU A 51 -10.38 -17.93 11.81
N SER A 52 -10.31 -19.02 12.59
CA SER A 52 -9.17 -19.27 13.47
C SER A 52 -7.90 -19.79 12.76
N ARG A 53 -8.04 -20.27 11.52
CA ARG A 53 -6.95 -20.86 10.72
C ARG A 53 -6.50 -19.93 9.60
N ILE A 54 -7.40 -19.09 9.15
CA ILE A 54 -7.18 -18.11 8.11
C ILE A 54 -6.53 -16.86 8.73
N ASN A 55 -5.62 -16.23 7.98
CA ASN A 55 -4.93 -15.00 8.34
C ASN A 55 -5.00 -14.04 7.14
N LEU A 56 -6.14 -13.35 7.01
CA LEU A 56 -6.39 -12.36 5.95
C LEU A 56 -6.51 -10.96 6.55
N GLY A 57 -6.87 -9.97 5.74
CA GLY A 57 -7.21 -8.65 6.27
C GLY A 57 -8.44 -8.69 7.16
N ALA A 58 -8.43 -7.88 8.21
CA ALA A 58 -9.59 -7.71 9.10
C ALA A 58 -10.88 -7.39 8.33
N ASP A 59 -10.79 -6.56 7.28
CA ASP A 59 -11.92 -6.23 6.42
C ASP A 59 -12.44 -7.45 5.66
N ALA A 60 -11.54 -8.27 5.10
CA ALA A 60 -11.90 -9.50 4.39
C ALA A 60 -12.51 -10.55 5.33
N GLU A 61 -11.94 -10.74 6.52
CA GLU A 61 -12.47 -11.66 7.53
C GLU A 61 -13.85 -11.21 8.05
N ASN A 62 -14.04 -9.91 8.24
CA ASN A 62 -15.34 -9.34 8.61
C ASN A 62 -16.38 -9.52 7.50
N ASP A 63 -16.00 -9.30 6.24
CA ASP A 63 -16.90 -9.51 5.10
C ASP A 63 -17.30 -10.98 4.96
N ILE A 64 -16.34 -11.92 5.07
CA ILE A 64 -16.60 -13.36 5.10
C ILE A 64 -17.57 -13.70 6.24
N ARG A 65 -17.31 -13.20 7.45
CA ARG A 65 -18.18 -13.45 8.62
C ARG A 65 -19.61 -12.99 8.36
N ASN A 66 -19.78 -11.76 7.88
CA ASN A 66 -21.08 -11.17 7.61
C ASN A 66 -21.83 -11.90 6.49
N ALA A 67 -21.12 -12.26 5.42
CA ALA A 67 -21.69 -12.99 4.30
C ALA A 67 -22.14 -14.40 4.68
N VAL A 68 -21.34 -15.11 5.48
CA VAL A 68 -21.67 -16.45 5.97
C VAL A 68 -22.85 -16.39 6.94
N TYR A 69 -22.94 -15.37 7.81
CA TYR A 69 -24.13 -15.14 8.63
C TYR A 69 -25.39 -14.82 7.82
N ALA A 70 -25.24 -14.23 6.63
CA ALA A 70 -26.34 -14.03 5.68
C ALA A 70 -26.69 -15.30 4.87
N GLY A 71 -26.13 -16.47 5.21
CA GLY A 71 -26.41 -17.74 4.57
C GLY A 71 -25.61 -18.01 3.29
N LYS A 72 -24.61 -17.19 2.98
CA LYS A 72 -23.71 -17.40 1.83
C LYS A 72 -22.60 -18.39 2.19
N ILE A 73 -21.99 -18.97 1.16
CA ILE A 73 -20.80 -19.82 1.26
C ILE A 73 -19.61 -18.99 0.81
N ALA A 74 -18.60 -18.85 1.67
CA ALA A 74 -17.36 -18.17 1.31
C ALA A 74 -16.30 -19.18 0.86
N THR A 75 -15.49 -18.82 -0.14
CA THR A 75 -14.26 -19.57 -0.48
C THR A 75 -13.08 -18.65 -0.38
N ALA A 76 -12.11 -18.97 0.49
CA ALA A 76 -10.95 -18.12 0.75
C ALA A 76 -9.70 -18.98 0.92
N HIS A 77 -8.52 -18.39 0.74
CA HIS A 77 -7.24 -19.03 1.03
C HIS A 77 -6.79 -18.74 2.47
N GLU A 78 -5.80 -19.48 2.95
CA GLU A 78 -5.38 -19.47 4.35
C GLU A 78 -4.58 -18.23 4.74
N ALA A 79 -3.77 -17.67 3.85
CA ALA A 79 -2.93 -16.52 4.14
C ALA A 79 -2.75 -15.62 2.93
N ARG A 80 -2.52 -14.32 3.17
CA ARG A 80 -2.23 -13.35 2.11
C ARG A 80 -1.12 -13.84 1.17
N ILE A 81 -1.33 -13.65 -0.13
CA ILE A 81 -0.36 -13.96 -1.16
C ILE A 81 0.45 -12.72 -1.48
N ASN A 82 1.74 -12.91 -1.80
CA ASN A 82 2.57 -11.90 -2.44
C ASN A 82 2.72 -12.28 -3.92
N PHE A 83 2.28 -11.40 -4.82
CA PHE A 83 2.40 -11.60 -6.25
C PHE A 83 2.77 -10.26 -6.92
N ASN A 84 3.96 -10.19 -7.51
CA ASN A 84 4.49 -9.00 -8.18
C ASN A 84 4.36 -7.70 -7.34
N GLY A 85 4.76 -7.72 -6.07
CA GLY A 85 4.71 -6.54 -5.18
C GLY A 85 3.37 -6.33 -4.49
N TRP A 86 2.28 -6.86 -5.06
CA TRP A 86 0.97 -6.84 -4.40
C TRP A 86 0.89 -7.91 -3.30
N VAL A 87 0.57 -7.48 -2.08
CA VAL A 87 0.32 -8.37 -0.93
C VAL A 87 -1.15 -8.31 -0.56
N GLY A 88 -1.88 -9.37 -0.86
CA GLY A 88 -3.32 -9.36 -0.65
C GLY A 88 -3.98 -10.73 -0.66
N GLU A 89 -5.29 -10.70 -0.78
CA GLU A 89 -6.14 -11.85 -0.70
C GLU A 89 -7.27 -11.81 -1.74
N GLY A 90 -7.75 -12.98 -2.10
CA GLY A 90 -8.92 -13.14 -2.96
C GLY A 90 -9.86 -14.17 -2.36
N TYR A 91 -11.15 -13.85 -2.35
CA TYR A 91 -12.18 -14.72 -1.82
C TYR A 91 -13.47 -14.56 -2.62
N THR A 92 -14.33 -15.57 -2.55
CA THR A 92 -15.65 -15.55 -3.19
C THR A 92 -16.73 -15.70 -2.14
N LEU A 93 -17.89 -15.09 -2.40
CA LEU A 93 -19.07 -15.16 -1.54
C LEU A 93 -20.27 -15.55 -2.41
N ILE A 94 -20.73 -16.80 -2.30
CA ILE A 94 -21.76 -17.37 -3.17
C ILE A 94 -23.02 -17.62 -2.36
N ASP A 95 -24.16 -17.10 -2.81
CA ASP A 95 -25.47 -17.48 -2.31
C ASP A 95 -25.87 -18.85 -2.92
N PRO A 96 -26.00 -19.90 -2.09
CA PRO A 96 -26.32 -21.23 -2.58
C PRO A 96 -27.74 -21.35 -3.17
N ASN A 97 -28.67 -20.45 -2.81
CA ASN A 97 -30.06 -20.52 -3.25
C ASN A 97 -30.26 -19.92 -4.64
N THR A 98 -29.56 -18.81 -4.92
CA THR A 98 -29.70 -18.06 -6.18
C THR A 98 -28.55 -18.30 -7.15
N GLY A 99 -27.41 -18.80 -6.66
CA GLY A 99 -26.16 -18.89 -7.43
C GLY A 99 -25.45 -17.56 -7.62
N ALA A 100 -25.98 -16.46 -7.05
CA ALA A 100 -25.35 -15.14 -7.12
C ALA A 100 -24.03 -15.14 -6.34
N GLY A 101 -22.95 -14.69 -6.96
CA GLY A 101 -21.60 -14.75 -6.39
C GLY A 101 -20.85 -13.44 -6.49
N GLY A 102 -20.29 -12.98 -5.37
CA GLY A 102 -19.29 -11.93 -5.32
C GLY A 102 -17.88 -12.50 -5.42
N TYR A 103 -17.00 -11.83 -6.16
CA TYR A 103 -15.58 -12.19 -6.32
C TYR A 103 -14.74 -11.01 -5.83
N MET A 104 -14.18 -11.14 -4.63
CA MET A 104 -13.53 -10.05 -3.92
C MET A 104 -12.02 -10.17 -3.96
N ILE A 105 -11.34 -9.02 -4.08
CA ILE A 105 -9.91 -8.88 -3.86
C ILE A 105 -9.70 -7.83 -2.76
N SER A 106 -8.74 -8.07 -1.89
CA SER A 106 -8.34 -7.15 -0.81
C SER A 106 -6.81 -7.19 -0.68
N GLY A 107 -6.17 -6.14 -0.13
CA GLY A 107 -4.71 -6.08 0.00
C GLY A 107 -4.01 -4.93 -0.74
N GLY A 108 -4.76 -3.95 -1.23
CA GLY A 108 -4.17 -2.67 -1.65
C GLY A 108 -3.71 -1.83 -0.47
N GLY A 109 -2.70 -0.98 -0.67
CA GLY A 109 -2.31 0.01 0.33
C GLY A 109 -3.42 1.06 0.54
N ASN A 110 -3.73 1.40 1.79
CA ASN A 110 -4.70 2.44 2.12
C ASN A 110 -4.12 3.84 1.83
N GLY A 111 -4.18 4.31 0.57
CA GLY A 111 -3.66 5.62 0.18
C GLY A 111 -4.26 6.78 0.99
N ALA A 112 -5.54 6.69 1.33
CA ALA A 112 -6.25 7.74 2.08
C ALA A 112 -5.64 8.03 3.46
N ILE A 113 -5.15 7.01 4.18
CA ILE A 113 -4.55 7.24 5.51
C ILE A 113 -3.29 8.08 5.41
N PHE A 114 -2.47 7.83 4.39
CA PHE A 114 -1.24 8.56 4.14
C PHE A 114 -1.54 10.01 3.72
N VAL A 115 -2.57 10.23 2.88
CA VAL A 115 -3.04 11.59 2.56
C VAL A 115 -3.48 12.33 3.82
N MET A 116 -4.30 11.70 4.66
CA MET A 116 -4.79 12.30 5.90
C MET A 116 -3.67 12.64 6.88
N LEU A 117 -2.71 11.73 7.08
CA LEU A 117 -1.53 11.97 7.92
C LEU A 117 -0.66 13.09 7.37
N GLY A 118 -0.46 13.16 6.05
CA GLY A 118 0.28 14.23 5.41
C GLY A 118 -0.37 15.60 5.60
N LEU A 119 -1.68 15.69 5.38
CA LEU A 119 -2.44 16.94 5.58
C LEU A 119 -2.49 17.36 7.05
N ALA A 120 -2.75 16.42 7.96
CA ALA A 120 -2.73 16.70 9.39
C ALA A 120 -1.35 17.16 9.87
N GLY A 121 -0.27 16.55 9.39
CA GLY A 121 1.09 16.96 9.70
C GLY A 121 1.40 18.39 9.23
N LEU A 122 1.01 18.74 8.00
CA LEU A 122 1.16 20.12 7.48
C LEU A 122 0.35 21.14 8.30
N LEU A 123 -0.88 20.79 8.68
CA LEU A 123 -1.71 21.65 9.54
C LEU A 123 -1.05 21.87 10.91
N MET A 124 -0.53 20.82 11.53
CA MET A 124 0.15 20.91 12.83
C MET A 124 1.42 21.77 12.75
N VAL A 125 2.18 21.68 11.66
CA VAL A 125 3.32 22.58 11.41
C VAL A 125 2.85 24.03 11.28
N GLY A 126 1.78 24.29 10.51
CA GLY A 126 1.21 25.62 10.34
C GLY A 126 0.78 26.24 11.66
N ILE A 127 0.07 25.48 12.51
CA ILE A 127 -0.33 25.92 13.85
C ILE A 127 0.90 26.18 14.72
N GLY A 128 1.92 25.32 14.68
CA GLY A 128 3.18 25.51 15.40
C GLY A 128 3.88 26.81 15.00
N LEU A 129 3.99 27.10 13.70
CA LEU A 129 4.61 28.34 13.21
C LEU A 129 3.88 29.60 13.70
N LEU A 130 2.56 29.53 13.88
CA LEU A 130 1.77 30.63 14.44
C LEU A 130 1.91 30.74 15.97
N ALA A 131 2.14 29.63 16.65
CA ALA A 131 2.25 29.57 18.11
C ALA A 131 3.64 29.95 18.65
N PHE A 132 4.70 29.80 17.84
CA PHE A 132 6.08 30.09 18.25
C PHE A 132 6.55 31.47 17.75
N GLY A 133 7.23 32.23 18.61
CA GLY A 133 7.95 33.43 18.19
C GLY A 133 9.24 33.13 17.41
N PHE A 134 9.86 34.15 16.82
CA PHE A 134 11.05 34.02 15.96
C PHE A 134 12.18 33.18 16.55
N VAL A 135 12.49 33.36 17.85
CA VAL A 135 13.53 32.60 18.56
C VAL A 135 13.16 31.12 18.68
N GLY A 136 11.89 30.80 18.95
CA GLY A 136 11.40 29.43 19.00
C GLY A 136 11.49 28.73 17.64
N ILE A 137 11.13 29.45 16.57
CA ILE A 137 11.24 28.95 15.20
C ILE A 137 12.71 28.69 14.82
N ALA A 138 13.62 29.62 15.13
CA ALA A 138 15.04 29.46 14.80
C ALA A 138 15.67 28.23 15.48
N LEU A 139 15.32 27.96 16.74
CA LEU A 139 15.81 26.80 17.49
C LEU A 139 15.17 25.48 17.01
N ALA A 140 13.93 25.53 16.52
CA ALA A 140 13.17 24.38 16.04
C ALA A 140 13.28 24.15 14.52
N ALA A 141 13.97 25.01 13.77
CA ALA A 141 14.00 24.97 12.31
C ALA A 141 14.32 23.59 11.70
N PRO A 142 15.28 22.80 12.23
CA PRO A 142 15.51 21.44 11.72
C PRO A 142 14.35 20.47 11.96
N LEU A 143 13.68 20.60 13.11
CA LEU A 143 12.51 19.77 13.47
C LEU A 143 11.29 20.16 12.61
N ILE A 144 11.12 21.46 12.37
CA ILE A 144 10.06 21.99 11.48
C ILE A 144 10.30 21.48 10.05
N PHE A 145 11.52 21.56 9.54
CA PHE A 145 11.86 21.04 8.23
C PHE A 145 11.62 19.53 8.14
N ALA A 146 12.05 18.76 9.13
CA ALA A 146 11.81 17.32 9.17
C ALA A 146 10.31 16.98 9.20
N ALA A 147 9.52 17.71 9.99
CA ALA A 147 8.07 17.52 10.07
C ALA A 147 7.38 17.83 8.72
N ILE A 148 7.79 18.90 8.03
CA ILE A 148 7.29 19.23 6.69
C ILE A 148 7.65 18.12 5.70
N ALA A 149 8.91 17.69 5.69
CA ALA A 149 9.41 16.66 4.78
C ALA A 149 8.66 15.33 4.99
N ILE A 150 8.47 14.90 6.23
CA ILE A 150 7.70 13.68 6.55
C ILE A 150 6.22 13.83 6.15
N SER A 151 5.63 15.00 6.37
CA SER A 151 4.22 15.27 6.01
C SER A 151 4.01 15.23 4.50
N LEU A 152 4.92 15.83 3.73
CA LEU A 152 4.92 15.75 2.27
C LEU A 152 5.16 14.31 1.79
N ALA A 153 6.05 13.57 2.44
CA ALA A 153 6.30 12.17 2.11
C ALA A 153 5.03 11.30 2.25
N ASN A 154 4.30 11.46 3.35
CA ASN A 154 3.01 10.82 3.56
C ASN A 154 2.00 11.24 2.48
N LEU A 155 1.91 12.54 2.16
CA LEU A 155 0.99 13.02 1.13
C LEU A 155 1.28 12.40 -0.24
N PHE A 156 2.54 12.41 -0.67
CA PHE A 156 2.93 11.84 -1.97
C PHE A 156 2.76 10.33 -2.01
N ARG A 157 3.03 9.61 -0.91
CA ARG A 157 2.77 8.17 -0.84
C ARG A 157 1.28 7.86 -0.92
N GLY A 158 0.46 8.64 -0.23
CA GLY A 158 -0.99 8.48 -0.29
C GLY A 158 -1.54 8.77 -1.68
N LEU A 159 -1.02 9.81 -2.34
CA LEU A 159 -1.40 10.16 -3.70
C LEU A 159 -0.93 9.11 -4.72
N SER A 160 0.23 8.47 -4.51
CA SER A 160 0.70 7.39 -5.40
C SER A 160 -0.25 6.18 -5.34
N LEU A 161 -0.67 5.79 -4.13
CA LEU A 161 -1.62 4.69 -3.93
C LEU A 161 -3.01 5.02 -4.46
N LEU A 162 -3.45 6.27 -4.32
CA LEU A 162 -4.70 6.73 -4.93
C LEU A 162 -4.60 6.70 -6.46
N SER A 163 -3.46 7.12 -7.00
CA SER A 163 -3.19 7.13 -8.45
C SER A 163 -3.31 5.73 -9.05
N ASP A 164 -2.73 4.73 -8.39
CA ASP A 164 -2.84 3.31 -8.74
C ASP A 164 -4.30 2.84 -8.68
N SER A 165 -5.02 3.12 -7.58
CA SER A 165 -6.42 2.71 -7.41
C SER A 165 -7.39 3.31 -8.45
N LEU A 166 -7.05 4.49 -8.98
CA LEU A 166 -7.85 5.19 -9.99
C LEU A 166 -7.42 4.85 -11.43
N GLY A 167 -6.38 4.03 -11.61
CA GLY A 167 -5.90 3.60 -12.93
C GLY A 167 -5.23 4.71 -13.74
N PHE A 168 -4.60 5.68 -13.09
CA PHE A 168 -3.78 6.67 -13.79
C PHE A 168 -2.46 6.03 -14.29
N SER A 169 -1.78 6.69 -15.24
CA SER A 169 -0.56 6.15 -15.87
C SER A 169 0.52 5.76 -14.85
N GLU A 170 1.21 4.65 -15.08
CA GLU A 170 2.32 4.14 -14.25
C GLU A 170 3.44 5.17 -14.02
N LEU A 171 3.69 6.02 -15.02
CA LEU A 171 4.66 7.13 -14.91
C LEU A 171 4.30 8.13 -13.80
N THR A 172 3.01 8.34 -13.55
CA THR A 172 2.52 9.28 -12.52
C THR A 172 2.70 8.67 -11.13
N GLU A 173 2.38 7.38 -10.97
CA GLU A 173 2.62 6.67 -9.72
C GLU A 173 4.10 6.65 -9.36
N ALA A 174 4.97 6.29 -10.30
CA ALA A 174 6.42 6.22 -10.09
C ALA A 174 7.00 7.58 -9.66
N LYS A 175 6.56 8.68 -10.28
CA LYS A 175 6.97 10.04 -9.89
C LYS A 175 6.54 10.37 -8.46
N LEU A 176 5.32 10.04 -8.08
CA LEU A 176 4.79 10.30 -6.74
C LEU A 176 5.51 9.46 -5.68
N CYS A 177 5.77 8.17 -5.96
CA CYS A 177 6.55 7.33 -5.05
C CYS A 177 7.99 7.83 -4.88
N ASN A 178 8.65 8.25 -5.95
CA ASN A 178 10.00 8.84 -5.88
C ASN A 178 10.00 10.12 -5.04
N LEU A 179 9.01 10.98 -5.24
CA LEU A 179 8.89 12.21 -4.46
C LEU A 179 8.62 11.93 -2.97
N ALA A 180 7.85 10.88 -2.65
CA ALA A 180 7.68 10.42 -1.28
C ALA A 180 9.02 9.95 -0.68
N THR A 181 9.78 9.15 -1.43
CA THR A 181 11.09 8.64 -1.00
C THR A 181 12.09 9.78 -0.75
N TYR A 182 12.16 10.76 -1.66
CA TYR A 182 12.98 11.97 -1.48
C TYR A 182 12.60 12.77 -0.23
N SER A 183 11.31 12.84 0.07
CA SER A 183 10.79 13.58 1.21
C SER A 183 11.09 12.86 2.54
N TYR A 184 10.98 11.53 2.59
CA TYR A 184 11.38 10.75 3.77
C TYR A 184 12.87 10.86 4.07
N THR A 185 13.71 10.73 3.03
CA THR A 185 15.15 10.85 3.20
C THR A 185 15.50 12.26 3.66
N ALA A 186 14.94 13.31 3.04
CA ALA A 186 15.15 14.70 3.49
C ALA A 186 14.85 14.90 4.98
N GLY A 187 13.72 14.37 5.47
CA GLY A 187 13.35 14.44 6.88
C GLY A 187 14.33 13.70 7.79
N LEU A 188 14.75 12.49 7.39
CA LEU A 188 15.74 11.70 8.13
C LEU A 188 17.10 12.43 8.21
N PHE A 189 17.56 13.01 7.12
CA PHE A 189 18.80 13.79 7.07
C PHE A 189 18.75 15.01 7.98
N ALA A 190 17.62 15.73 8.04
CA ALA A 190 17.45 16.86 8.94
C ALA A 190 17.47 16.47 10.43
N LEU A 191 16.95 15.27 10.77
CA LEU A 191 16.99 14.74 12.13
C LEU A 191 18.39 14.25 12.52
N LEU A 192 19.01 13.43 11.67
CA LEU A 192 20.32 12.82 11.94
C LEU A 192 21.48 13.82 11.80
N GLY A 193 21.33 14.84 10.97
CA GLY A 193 22.31 15.91 10.79
C GLY A 193 22.58 16.73 12.06
N ARG A 194 21.69 16.63 13.05
CA ARG A 194 21.83 17.24 14.38
C ARG A 194 22.85 16.51 15.26
N ILE A 195 23.21 15.26 14.93
CA ILE A 195 24.23 14.50 15.65
C ILE A 195 25.61 14.90 15.09
N PRO A 196 26.51 15.51 15.90
CA PRO A 196 27.75 16.14 15.40
C PRO A 196 28.65 15.22 14.57
N ILE A 197 28.68 13.93 14.92
CA ILE A 197 29.50 12.90 14.27
C ILE A 197 28.92 12.50 12.90
N LEU A 198 27.58 12.47 12.79
CA LEU A 198 26.86 12.07 11.57
C LEU A 198 26.65 13.24 10.61
N GLY A 199 26.51 14.47 11.11
CA GLY A 199 26.11 15.63 10.30
C GLY A 199 27.06 15.99 9.17
N ARG A 200 28.37 15.84 9.34
CA ARG A 200 29.36 16.13 8.27
C ARG A 200 29.37 15.09 7.15
N LEU A 201 29.22 13.81 7.50
CA LEU A 201 29.10 12.71 6.54
C LEU A 201 27.77 12.80 5.79
N LEU A 202 26.67 13.00 6.53
CA LEU A 202 25.33 13.02 5.99
C LEU A 202 25.03 14.25 5.12
N ASN A 203 25.56 15.44 5.41
CA ASN A 203 25.38 16.60 4.54
C ASN A 203 26.06 16.44 3.17
N ASN A 204 27.26 15.84 3.13
CA ASN A 204 27.95 15.57 1.87
C ASN A 204 27.23 14.47 1.07
N MET A 205 26.66 13.48 1.76
CA MET A 205 25.83 12.45 1.14
C MET A 205 24.50 13.00 0.61
N TRP A 206 23.85 13.91 1.33
CA TRP A 206 22.64 14.61 0.87
C TRP A 206 22.91 15.51 -0.34
N ALA A 207 24.02 16.26 -0.32
CA ALA A 207 24.42 17.08 -1.47
C ALA A 207 24.70 16.20 -2.72
N ALA A 208 25.38 15.07 -2.55
CA ALA A 208 25.59 14.09 -3.61
C ALA A 208 24.27 13.42 -4.08
N PHE A 209 23.32 13.22 -3.16
CA PHE A 209 21.98 12.67 -3.44
C PHE A 209 21.12 13.65 -4.27
N VAL A 210 21.05 14.92 -3.88
CA VAL A 210 20.36 15.98 -4.64
C VAL A 210 21.01 16.20 -6.01
N ALA A 211 22.34 16.03 -6.11
CA ALA A 211 23.08 16.10 -7.36
C ALA A 211 22.98 14.83 -8.25
N GLY A 212 22.21 13.81 -7.82
CA GLY A 212 21.99 12.58 -8.59
C GLY A 212 23.12 11.55 -8.56
N ALA A 213 24.22 11.83 -7.85
CA ALA A 213 25.42 10.98 -7.80
C ALA A 213 25.32 9.77 -6.83
N GLY A 214 24.29 9.72 -5.98
CA GLY A 214 24.09 8.67 -4.98
C GLY A 214 22.69 8.01 -5.00
N ALA A 215 21.89 8.31 -6.01
CA ALA A 215 20.51 7.84 -6.13
C ALA A 215 20.43 6.30 -6.03
N THR A 216 21.33 5.56 -6.68
CA THR A 216 21.24 4.10 -6.77
C THR A 216 21.50 3.33 -5.47
N VAL A 217 22.11 3.94 -4.44
CA VAL A 217 22.44 3.26 -3.16
C VAL A 217 21.36 3.46 -2.09
N PHE A 218 20.56 4.52 -2.20
CA PHE A 218 19.47 4.86 -1.26
C PHE A 218 18.06 4.68 -1.86
N LEU A 219 17.96 4.45 -3.16
CA LEU A 219 16.70 4.21 -3.88
C LEU A 219 16.46 2.72 -4.09
N THR A 220 16.22 1.97 -3.02
CA THR A 220 15.14 0.99 -3.17
C THR A 220 13.86 1.80 -3.08
N PRO A 221 13.09 2.02 -4.17
CA PRO A 221 11.79 2.65 -4.04
C PRO A 221 11.02 1.88 -2.96
N VAL A 222 10.52 2.60 -1.96
CA VAL A 222 9.76 2.00 -0.85
C VAL A 222 8.44 1.39 -1.37
N CYS A 223 8.05 1.76 -2.59
CA CYS A 223 6.93 1.18 -3.31
C CYS A 223 7.46 0.16 -4.31
N THR A 224 7.22 -1.12 -4.01
CA THR A 224 7.25 -2.26 -4.95
C THR A 224 5.85 -2.75 -5.15
#